data_AF-A0A2N0ZW86-F1
#
_entry.id   AF-A0A2N0ZW86-F1
#
_cell.length_a   1.000
_cell.length_b   1.000
_cell.length_c   1.000
_cell.angle_alpha   90.00
_cell.angle_beta   90.00
_cell.angle_gamma   90.00
#
_symmetry.space_group_name_H-M   'P 1'
#
loop_
_entity.id
_entity.type
_entity.pdbx_description
1 polymer ?
#
loop_
_entity_poly.entity_id
_entity_poly.type
_entity_poly.pdbx_seq_one_letter_code
_entity_poly.pdbx_strand_id
1 'polypeptide(L)'
;MTDKNIQLVSTISDDNKLTLSLQNIEMPQPDADEVVVRIEAAPLNPSDFGVMFSAAELNRNFGFAWGVNGFLLFNALAKLGTKTVMSMRKRVAEEITTTFASSYTHEVTLQEALQLQSIAAYGKQATGEKYLIKPQD
;
A
#
# COMPACT_ATOMS: atom_id res chain seq x y z
N MET A 1 -22.68 10.40 -14.32
CA MET A 1 -21.21 10.62 -14.26
C MET A 1 -20.95 11.94 -14.97
N THR A 2 -19.93 12.70 -14.57
CA THR A 2 -19.53 13.92 -15.27
C THR A 2 -18.82 13.56 -16.57
N ASP A 3 -18.87 14.44 -17.57
CA ASP A 3 -18.16 14.24 -18.85
C ASP A 3 -16.63 14.33 -18.70
N LYS A 4 -16.16 14.73 -17.51
CA LYS A 4 -14.74 14.92 -17.15
C LYS A 4 -14.39 14.19 -15.86
N ASN A 5 -13.13 13.80 -15.75
CA ASN A 5 -12.49 13.26 -14.55
C ASN A 5 -11.28 14.13 -14.14
N ILE A 6 -10.82 14.02 -12.89
CA ILE A 6 -9.61 14.68 -12.42
C ILE A 6 -8.47 13.65 -12.38
N GLN A 7 -7.35 13.97 -13.02
CA GLN A 7 -6.13 13.18 -13.00
C GLN A 7 -5.02 13.95 -12.27
N LEU A 8 -4.34 13.27 -11.34
CA LEU A 8 -3.08 13.78 -10.79
C LEU A 8 -1.96 13.43 -11.76
N VAL A 9 -1.32 14.46 -12.32
CA VAL A 9 -0.21 14.34 -13.27
C VAL A 9 1.07 14.82 -12.61
N SER A 10 2.11 14.01 -12.72
CA SER A 10 3.48 14.37 -12.36
C SER A 10 4.24 14.74 -13.63
N THR A 11 4.83 15.93 -13.68
CA THR A 11 5.57 16.44 -14.83
C THR A 11 6.93 16.93 -14.38
N ILE A 12 7.97 16.51 -15.08
CA ILE A 12 9.34 17.02 -14.92
C ILE A 12 9.61 17.86 -16.15
N SER A 13 9.89 19.15 -15.96
CA SER A 13 10.33 20.03 -17.05
C SER A 13 11.85 20.00 -17.21
N ASP A 14 12.34 20.45 -18.36
CA ASP A 14 13.78 20.45 -18.72
C ASP A 14 14.65 21.30 -17.78
N ASP A 15 14.05 22.19 -16.99
CA ASP A 15 14.69 22.96 -15.92
C ASP A 15 14.72 22.22 -14.57
N ASN A 16 14.45 20.91 -14.57
CA ASN A 16 14.43 20.02 -13.41
C ASN A 16 13.37 20.36 -12.36
N LYS A 17 12.28 21.02 -12.75
CA LYS A 17 11.16 21.28 -11.85
C LYS A 17 10.13 20.15 -11.93
N LEU A 18 9.92 19.47 -10.81
CA LEU A 18 8.77 18.58 -10.63
C LEU A 18 7.52 19.39 -10.31
N THR A 19 6.48 19.23 -11.13
CA THR A 19 5.16 19.81 -10.90
C THR A 19 4.14 18.69 -10.76
N LEU A 20 3.44 18.69 -9.62
CA LEU A 20 2.21 17.92 -9.45
C LEU A 20 1.03 18.82 -9.80
N SER A 21 0.17 18.36 -10.70
CA SER A 21 -1.02 19.12 -11.10
C SER A 21 -2.25 18.22 -11.16
N LEU A 22 -3.38 18.76 -10.72
CA LEU A 22 -4.69 18.15 -10.95
C LEU A 22 -5.21 18.68 -12.29
N GLN A 23 -5.36 17.79 -13.26
CA GLN A 23 -5.82 18.14 -14.60
C GLN A 23 -7.21 17.55 -14.82
N ASN A 24 -8.11 18.34 -15.40
CA ASN A 24 -9.37 17.82 -15.89
C ASN A 24 -9.11 17.09 -17.21
N ILE A 25 -9.45 15.82 -17.26
CA ILE A 25 -9.41 14.99 -18.47
C ILE A 25 -10.84 14.64 -18.88
N GLU A 26 -11.05 14.34 -20.17
CA GLU A 26 -12.32 13.77 -20.60
C GLU A 26 -12.49 12.37 -20.00
N MET A 27 -13.75 11.98 -19.74
CA MET A 27 -14.03 10.63 -19.28
C MET A 27 -13.60 9.62 -20.36
N PRO A 28 -12.65 8.71 -20.06
CA PRO A 28 -12.19 7.74 -21.05
C PRO A 28 -13.37 6.88 -21.50
N GLN A 29 -13.46 6.64 -22.81
CA GLN A 29 -14.42 5.67 -23.36
C GLN A 29 -13.75 4.29 -23.31
N PRO A 30 -14.33 3.32 -22.60
CA PRO A 30 -13.77 1.97 -22.56
C PRO A 30 -13.92 1.30 -23.92
N ASP A 31 -12.91 0.51 -24.31
CA ASP A 31 -13.04 -0.45 -25.42
C ASP A 31 -14.00 -1.60 -25.05
N ALA A 32 -14.26 -2.51 -26.01
CA ALA A 32 -15.28 -3.54 -25.87
C ALA A 32 -15.08 -4.49 -24.66
N ASP A 33 -13.85 -4.60 -24.16
CA ASP A 33 -13.42 -5.44 -23.04
C ASP A 33 -12.99 -4.66 -21.79
N GLU A 34 -13.23 -3.35 -21.76
CA GLU A 34 -12.86 -2.49 -20.65
C GLU A 34 -14.09 -2.01 -19.86
N VAL A 35 -13.87 -1.65 -18.59
CA VAL A 35 -14.89 -1.04 -17.74
C VAL A 35 -14.33 0.19 -17.04
N VAL A 36 -15.11 1.27 -17.00
CA VAL A 36 -14.78 2.46 -16.23
C VAL A 36 -15.40 2.32 -14.83
N VAL A 37 -14.56 2.25 -13.81
CA VAL A 37 -14.99 2.14 -12.41
C VAL A 37 -14.87 3.48 -11.72
N ARG A 38 -15.97 3.96 -11.11
CA ARG A 38 -15.94 5.14 -10.24
C ARG A 38 -15.46 4.75 -8.86
N ILE A 39 -14.37 5.36 -8.41
CA ILE A 39 -13.84 5.19 -7.06
C ILE A 39 -14.20 6.42 -6.23
N GLU A 40 -14.97 6.24 -5.15
CA GLU A 40 -15.37 7.34 -4.25
C GLU A 40 -14.23 7.85 -3.37
N ALA A 41 -13.31 6.95 -3.01
CA ALA A 41 -12.12 7.24 -2.24
C ALA A 41 -11.07 6.14 -2.48
N ALA A 42 -9.84 6.53 -2.78
CA ALA A 42 -8.68 5.65 -2.77
C ALA A 42 -7.69 6.21 -1.74
N PRO A 43 -7.22 5.40 -0.77
CA PRO A 43 -6.15 5.85 0.12
C PRO A 43 -4.88 6.03 -0.70
N LEU A 44 -4.15 7.11 -0.43
CA LEU A 44 -2.82 7.32 -1.00
C LEU A 44 -1.86 6.36 -0.31
N ASN A 45 -1.34 5.38 -1.06
CA ASN A 45 -0.45 4.34 -0.58
C ASN A 45 1.02 4.77 -0.67
N PRO A 46 1.91 4.19 0.16
CA PRO A 46 3.35 4.45 0.06
C PRO A 46 3.97 4.17 -1.33
N SER A 47 3.39 3.26 -2.11
CA SER A 47 3.82 2.98 -3.49
C SER A 47 3.50 4.11 -4.48
N ASP A 48 2.45 4.89 -4.23
CA ASP A 48 2.02 5.98 -5.11
C ASP A 48 3.06 7.10 -5.13
N PHE A 49 3.84 7.24 -4.04
CA PHE A 49 4.98 8.14 -3.97
C PHE A 49 6.08 7.82 -4.99
N GLY A 50 6.20 6.56 -5.43
CA GLY A 50 7.08 6.20 -6.54
C GLY A 50 6.61 6.87 -7.83
N VAL A 51 5.33 6.74 -8.18
CA VAL A 51 4.81 7.34 -9.42
C VAL A 51 4.73 8.88 -9.32
N MET A 52 4.47 9.42 -8.12
CA MET A 52 4.34 10.86 -7.89
C MET A 52 5.68 11.59 -7.81
N PHE A 53 6.68 11.00 -7.14
CA PHE A 53 7.90 11.69 -6.71
C PHE A 53 9.21 11.03 -7.16
N SER A 54 9.20 9.90 -7.89
CA SER A 54 10.43 9.16 -8.24
C SER A 54 11.44 9.92 -9.10
N ALA A 55 11.13 11.13 -9.56
CA ALA A 55 12.05 12.02 -10.25
C ALA A 55 12.65 13.13 -9.37
N ALA A 56 12.32 13.19 -8.08
CA ALA A 56 12.86 14.19 -7.18
C ALA A 56 14.36 13.95 -6.90
N GLU A 57 15.18 14.97 -7.15
CA GLU A 57 16.61 14.95 -6.86
C GLU A 57 16.85 15.23 -5.36
N LEU A 58 17.64 14.39 -4.69
CA LEU A 58 18.01 14.52 -3.29
C LEU A 58 19.11 15.60 -3.15
N ASN A 59 18.80 16.69 -2.44
CA ASN A 59 19.65 17.88 -2.35
C ASN A 59 20.92 17.65 -1.48
N ARG A 60 22.12 17.91 -2.03
CA ARG A 60 23.47 17.45 -1.59
C ARG A 60 23.98 17.93 -0.21
N ASN A 61 23.22 17.76 0.86
CA ASN A 61 23.71 17.93 2.23
C ASN A 61 23.54 16.65 3.08
N PHE A 62 23.58 15.50 2.43
CA PHE A 62 23.76 14.20 3.05
C PHE A 62 25.23 13.83 2.88
N GLY A 63 25.89 13.34 3.94
CA GLY A 63 27.29 12.89 3.86
C GLY A 63 27.51 11.75 2.86
N PHE A 64 28.72 11.20 2.78
CA PHE A 64 29.13 10.33 1.68
C PHE A 64 28.37 8.99 1.52
N ALA A 65 27.54 8.55 2.46
CA ALA A 65 26.89 7.23 2.40
C ALA A 65 25.40 7.29 2.80
N TRP A 66 24.50 7.24 1.82
CA TRP A 66 23.06 7.13 2.02
C TRP A 66 22.37 6.39 0.85
N GLY A 67 21.14 5.91 1.06
CA GLY A 67 20.32 5.27 0.03
C GLY A 67 18.84 5.16 0.41
N VAL A 68 17.94 5.14 -0.59
CA VAL A 68 16.48 4.98 -0.44
C VAL A 68 16.06 3.74 -1.22
N ASN A 69 15.35 2.80 -0.58
CA ASN A 69 14.91 1.57 -1.24
C ASN A 69 13.54 1.13 -0.72
N GLY A 70 12.72 0.57 -1.62
CA GLY A 70 11.52 -0.16 -1.23
C GLY A 70 11.90 -1.49 -0.58
N PHE A 71 11.18 -1.86 0.48
CA PHE A 71 11.33 -3.15 1.13
C PHE A 71 10.08 -4.01 0.91
N LEU A 72 10.25 -5.11 0.19
CA LEU A 72 9.25 -6.16 0.07
C LEU A 72 9.76 -7.42 0.77
N LEU A 73 8.98 -7.92 1.73
CA LEU A 73 9.39 -9.03 2.60
C LEU A 73 9.81 -10.25 1.80
N PHE A 74 9.04 -10.68 0.80
CA PHE A 74 9.37 -11.88 0.01
C PHE A 74 10.67 -11.73 -0.78
N ASN A 75 10.93 -10.55 -1.33
CA ASN A 75 12.20 -10.27 -2.02
C ASN A 75 13.38 -10.29 -1.05
N ALA A 76 13.21 -9.74 0.15
CA ALA A 76 14.22 -9.77 1.19
C ALA A 76 14.50 -11.20 1.69
N LEU A 77 13.46 -11.98 1.98
CA LEU A 77 13.59 -13.38 2.40
C LEU A 77 14.26 -14.25 1.33
N ALA A 78 13.94 -14.04 0.04
CA ALA A 78 14.58 -14.75 -1.06
C ALA A 78 16.10 -14.49 -1.08
N LYS A 79 16.53 -13.24 -0.87
CA LYS A 79 17.96 -12.87 -0.80
C LYS A 79 18.69 -13.46 0.40
N LEU A 80 17.98 -13.72 1.52
CA LEU A 80 18.57 -14.27 2.74
C LEU A 80 18.80 -15.79 2.69
N GLY A 81 18.17 -16.48 1.74
CA GLY A 81 18.30 -17.92 1.53
C GLY A 81 17.60 -18.77 2.60
N THR A 82 17.35 -20.04 2.25
CA THR A 82 16.47 -20.95 3.01
C THR A 82 16.90 -21.14 4.46
N LYS A 83 18.20 -21.32 4.74
CA LYS A 83 18.70 -21.57 6.11
C LYS A 83 18.35 -20.41 7.06
N THR A 84 18.58 -19.18 6.63
CA THR A 84 18.29 -17.97 7.40
C THR A 84 16.79 -17.83 7.61
N VAL A 85 16.00 -17.99 6.56
CA VAL A 85 14.54 -17.90 6.62
C VAL A 85 13.95 -18.96 7.57
N MET A 86 14.49 -20.18 7.58
CA MET A 86 14.07 -21.22 8.52
C MET A 86 14.42 -20.89 9.96
N SER A 87 15.60 -20.30 10.23
CA SER A 87 15.93 -19.81 11.57
C SER A 87 15.00 -18.70 12.03
N MET A 88 14.62 -17.78 11.14
CA MET A 88 13.66 -16.71 11.45
C MET A 88 12.29 -17.29 11.78
N ARG A 89 11.77 -18.22 10.96
CA ARG A 89 10.50 -18.92 11.21
C ARG A 89 10.51 -19.69 12.52
N LYS A 90 11.64 -20.36 12.83
CA LYS A 90 11.80 -21.08 14.10
C LYS A 90 11.65 -20.13 15.29
N ARG A 91 12.34 -18.99 15.28
CA ARG A 91 12.22 -17.98 16.34
C ARG A 91 10.79 -17.43 16.45
N VAL A 92 10.15 -17.16 15.32
CA VAL A 92 8.74 -16.72 15.31
C VAL A 92 7.84 -17.74 15.98
N ALA A 93 8.02 -19.03 15.70
CA ALA A 93 7.24 -20.09 16.34
C ALA A 93 7.53 -20.20 17.85
N GLU A 94 8.78 -20.09 18.27
CA GLU A 94 9.20 -20.17 19.68
C GLU A 94 8.70 -18.97 20.51
N GLU A 95 8.55 -17.79 19.90
CA GLU A 95 8.16 -16.54 20.56
C GLU A 95 6.76 -16.02 20.12
N ILE A 96 5.90 -16.90 19.59
CA ILE A 96 4.64 -16.50 18.93
C ILE A 96 3.64 -15.82 19.90
N THR A 97 3.71 -16.16 21.18
CA THR A 97 2.86 -15.61 22.25
C THR A 97 3.55 -14.53 23.08
N THR A 98 4.81 -14.18 22.75
CA THR A 98 5.59 -13.15 23.46
C THR A 98 5.99 -12.02 22.51
N THR A 99 7.21 -12.06 21.96
CA THR A 99 7.74 -11.03 21.05
C THR A 99 6.85 -10.80 19.84
N PHE A 100 6.23 -11.87 19.31
CA PHE A 100 5.37 -11.80 18.13
C PHE A 100 3.88 -11.85 18.45
N ALA A 101 3.50 -11.66 19.72
CA ALA A 101 2.11 -11.64 20.13
C ALA A 101 1.33 -10.54 19.38
N SER A 102 0.17 -10.92 18.82
CA SER A 102 -0.77 -10.00 18.19
C SER A 102 -2.07 -9.97 18.96
N SER A 103 -2.61 -8.78 19.17
CA SER A 103 -3.96 -8.57 19.70
C SER A 103 -4.93 -8.17 18.59
N TYR A 104 -6.18 -8.59 18.76
CA TYR A 104 -7.28 -8.28 17.88
C TYR A 104 -8.41 -7.71 18.73
N THR A 105 -9.07 -6.68 18.24
CA THR A 105 -10.22 -6.07 18.94
C THR A 105 -11.54 -6.65 18.47
N HIS A 106 -11.54 -7.31 17.31
CA HIS A 106 -12.73 -7.86 16.70
C HIS A 106 -12.40 -9.20 16.03
N GLU A 107 -13.30 -10.16 16.19
CA GLU A 107 -13.28 -11.43 15.47
C GLU A 107 -14.55 -11.48 14.62
N VAL A 108 -14.42 -11.81 13.33
CA VAL A 108 -15.53 -11.82 12.39
C VAL A 108 -15.51 -13.09 11.57
N THR A 109 -16.67 -13.62 11.22
CA THR A 109 -16.78 -14.71 10.24
C THR A 109 -16.36 -14.22 8.85
N LEU A 110 -16.15 -15.15 7.90
CA LEU A 110 -15.92 -14.74 6.51
C LEU A 110 -17.11 -13.97 5.93
N GLN A 111 -18.34 -14.34 6.30
CA GLN A 111 -19.54 -13.63 5.87
C GLN A 111 -19.60 -12.21 6.44
N GLU A 112 -19.28 -12.05 7.73
CA GLU A 112 -19.26 -10.74 8.40
C GLU A 112 -18.15 -9.84 7.89
N ALA A 113 -16.99 -10.41 7.52
CA ALA A 113 -15.89 -9.66 6.92
C ALA A 113 -16.29 -8.98 5.60
N LEU A 114 -17.28 -9.52 4.87
CA LEU A 114 -17.78 -8.96 3.63
C LEU A 114 -18.89 -7.91 3.82
N GLN A 115 -19.32 -7.65 5.06
CA GLN A 115 -20.33 -6.63 5.33
C GLN A 115 -19.72 -5.22 5.25
N LEU A 116 -20.47 -4.27 4.68
CA LEU A 116 -20.03 -2.88 4.51
C LEU A 116 -19.57 -2.24 5.83
N GLN A 117 -20.21 -2.57 6.95
CA GLN A 117 -19.83 -2.07 8.27
C GLN A 117 -18.44 -2.54 8.70
N SER A 118 -18.12 -3.83 8.49
CA SER A 118 -16.82 -4.42 8.81
C SER A 118 -15.73 -3.82 7.91
N ILE A 119 -15.99 -3.73 6.60
CA ILE A 119 -15.10 -3.11 5.62
C ILE A 119 -14.79 -1.66 6.01
N ALA A 120 -15.80 -0.88 6.37
CA ALA A 120 -15.64 0.51 6.79
C ALA A 120 -14.85 0.63 8.10
N ALA A 121 -14.92 -0.37 8.98
CA ALA A 121 -14.17 -0.38 10.23
C ALA A 121 -12.68 -0.72 10.01
N TYR A 122 -12.36 -1.91 9.49
CA TYR A 122 -10.95 -2.30 9.30
C TYR A 122 -10.25 -1.52 8.18
N GLY A 123 -11.01 -0.97 7.22
CA GLY A 123 -10.49 -0.12 6.15
C GLY A 123 -9.84 1.18 6.66
N LYS A 124 -10.14 1.61 7.89
CA LYS A 124 -9.48 2.76 8.54
C LYS A 124 -8.01 2.49 8.87
N GLN A 125 -7.63 1.22 9.03
CA GLN A 125 -6.28 0.81 9.43
C GLN A 125 -5.80 1.51 10.72
N ALA A 126 -6.72 1.78 11.64
CA ALA A 126 -6.42 2.50 12.88
C ALA A 126 -5.55 1.67 13.82
N THR A 127 -4.65 2.35 14.53
CA THR A 127 -3.77 1.72 15.52
C THR A 127 -4.58 0.99 16.59
N GLY A 128 -4.30 -0.30 16.79
CA GLY A 128 -4.97 -1.12 17.81
C GLY A 128 -6.30 -1.75 17.35
N GLU A 129 -6.81 -1.42 16.17
CA GLU A 129 -8.13 -1.89 15.70
C GLU A 129 -8.02 -3.05 14.70
N LYS A 130 -7.19 -4.05 15.00
CA LYS A 130 -7.02 -5.23 14.13
C LYS A 130 -8.22 -6.18 14.22
N TYR A 131 -8.64 -6.66 13.06
CA TYR A 131 -9.67 -7.69 12.90
C TYR A 131 -9.02 -9.05 12.65
N LEU A 132 -9.59 -10.10 13.25
CA LEU A 132 -9.26 -11.49 12.95
C LEU A 132 -10.45 -12.15 12.23
N ILE A 133 -10.22 -12.62 11.01
CA ILE A 133 -11.24 -13.37 10.27
C ILE A 133 -11.19 -14.84 10.69
N LYS A 134 -12.32 -15.40 11.09
CA LYS A 134 -12.53 -16.82 11.40
C LYS A 134 -13.37 -17.46 10.30
N PRO A 135 -12.76 -18.13 9.32
CA PRO A 135 -13.48 -18.52 8.10
C PRO A 135 -14.50 -19.65 8.26
N GLN A 136 -14.43 -20.40 9.35
CA GLN A 136 -15.16 -21.65 9.58
C GLN A 136 -16.27 -21.52 10.64
N ASP A 137 -16.36 -20.37 11.30
CA ASP A 137 -17.37 -20.06 12.32
C ASP A 137 -18.61 -19.40 11.69
#